data_AF-A0A6N7CEL7-F1
#
_entry.id   AF-A0A6N7CEL7-F1
#
_cell.length_a   1.000
_cell.length_b   1.000
_cell.length_c   1.000
_cell.angle_alpha   90.00
_cell.angle_beta   90.00
_cell.angle_gamma   90.00
#
_symmetry.space_group_name_H-M   'P 1'
#
loop_
_entity.id
_entity.type
_entity.pdbx_description
1 polymer ?
#
loop_
_entity_poly.entity_id
_entity_poly.type
_entity_poly.pdbx_seq_one_letter_code
_entity_poly.pdbx_strand_id
1 'polypeptide(L)'
;MTPGGRGRRIGCGLILTTIALTACSEATASDPPPTASVASTTAASHLDARGLRYREALVAAGIPAPPDDTVLALANGICGQLSEGTDEATILAHLTPMAKFASATSDSGMTTEQVAQVYLDAAEANYC
;
A
#
# COMPACT_ATOMS: atom_id res chain seq x y z
N MET A 1 -30.26 4.89 49.39
CA MET A 1 -29.19 4.56 48.44
C MET A 1 -27.88 5.09 49.01
N THR A 2 -27.16 4.24 49.73
CA THR A 2 -25.78 4.40 50.25
C THR A 2 -24.85 3.56 49.37
N PRO A 3 -23.51 3.60 49.52
CA PRO A 3 -22.56 4.70 49.71
C PRO A 3 -21.43 4.65 48.64
N GLY A 4 -20.43 5.54 48.73
CA GLY A 4 -19.31 5.63 47.79
C GLY A 4 -18.27 4.51 47.82
N GLY A 5 -17.23 4.66 47.00
CA GLY A 5 -16.07 3.76 47.02
C GLY A 5 -14.93 4.22 46.10
N ARG A 6 -13.88 4.77 46.70
CA ARG A 6 -12.53 4.85 46.10
C ARG A 6 -11.86 3.48 46.21
N GLY A 7 -11.17 3.03 45.16
CA GLY A 7 -10.12 2.00 45.22
C GLY A 7 -9.34 2.07 43.90
N ARG A 8 -8.05 2.41 43.79
CA ARG A 8 -6.81 2.15 44.54
C ARG A 8 -6.29 0.70 44.39
N ARG A 9 -5.28 0.59 43.51
CA ARG A 9 -3.96 -0.06 43.69
C ARG A 9 -3.73 -1.54 43.31
N ILE A 10 -2.52 -1.73 42.74
CA ILE A 10 -1.58 -2.87 42.84
C ILE A 10 -2.01 -4.12 42.05
N GLY A 11 -1.18 -4.80 41.26
CA GLY A 11 0.25 -4.69 40.98
C GLY A 11 0.79 -6.02 40.42
N CYS A 12 2.05 -5.97 39.97
CA CYS A 12 3.07 -7.03 39.99
C CYS A 12 2.68 -8.46 39.56
N GLY A 13 3.15 -8.85 38.38
CA GLY A 13 3.28 -10.26 37.98
C GLY A 13 4.61 -10.49 37.27
N LEU A 14 5.65 -10.71 38.07
CA LEU A 14 7.00 -11.09 37.66
C LEU A 14 7.01 -12.60 37.36
N ILE A 15 7.39 -13.03 36.15
CA ILE A 15 7.73 -14.44 35.90
C ILE A 15 9.11 -14.51 35.24
N LEU A 16 10.07 -14.91 36.07
CA LEU A 16 11.38 -15.44 35.69
C LEU A 16 11.20 -16.84 35.10
N THR A 17 11.68 -17.08 33.89
CA THR A 17 12.03 -18.42 33.43
C THR A 17 13.40 -18.39 32.76
N THR A 18 14.39 -18.83 33.52
CA THR A 18 15.72 -19.24 33.08
C THR A 18 15.60 -20.46 32.17
N ILE A 19 16.03 -20.35 30.91
CA ILE A 19 16.20 -21.49 30.00
C ILE A 19 17.70 -21.63 29.71
N ALA A 20 18.16 -22.87 29.82
CA ALA A 20 19.53 -23.30 29.94
C ALA A 20 20.42 -22.94 28.74
N LEU A 21 21.69 -22.62 29.03
CA LEU A 21 22.79 -22.67 28.07
C LEU A 21 23.10 -24.14 27.75
N THR A 22 22.43 -24.68 26.74
CA THR A 22 22.89 -25.90 26.07
C THR A 22 23.93 -25.52 25.04
N ALA A 23 25.15 -26.04 25.26
CA ALA A 23 26.30 -25.93 24.38
C ALA A 23 25.92 -26.18 22.91
N CYS A 24 26.20 -25.22 22.04
CA CYS A 24 26.06 -25.38 20.61
C CYS A 24 27.28 -26.17 20.12
N SER A 25 27.11 -27.49 20.01
CA SER A 25 28.05 -28.36 19.32
C SER A 25 28.16 -27.93 17.86
N GLU A 26 29.34 -27.45 17.53
CA GLU A 26 29.99 -27.47 16.23
C GLU A 26 29.79 -28.82 15.50
N ALA A 27 28.99 -28.79 14.42
CA ALA A 27 29.14 -29.56 13.19
C ALA A 27 27.86 -29.43 12.35
N THR A 28 27.85 -28.55 11.34
CA THR A 28 27.02 -28.77 10.14
C THR A 28 27.73 -28.16 8.95
N ALA A 29 27.79 -29.01 7.93
CA ALA A 29 28.43 -28.85 6.65
C ALA A 29 27.98 -27.60 5.88
N SER A 30 28.84 -27.19 4.94
CA SER A 30 28.63 -26.20 3.90
C SER A 30 27.17 -25.99 3.50
N ASP A 31 26.62 -24.84 3.86
CA ASP A 31 25.49 -24.24 3.16
C ASP A 31 26.01 -22.94 2.51
N PRO A 32 26.02 -22.82 1.17
CA PRO A 32 26.28 -21.52 0.55
C PRO A 32 25.19 -20.54 1.00
N PRO A 33 25.52 -19.26 1.24
CA PRO A 33 24.53 -18.29 1.71
C PRO A 33 23.31 -18.31 0.79
N PRO A 34 22.07 -18.24 1.34
CA PRO A 34 20.89 -18.09 0.53
C PRO A 34 21.12 -16.86 -0.34
N THR A 35 21.13 -17.08 -1.65
CA THR A 35 21.19 -16.02 -2.64
C THR A 35 19.98 -15.17 -2.34
N ALA A 36 20.20 -14.01 -1.71
CA ALA A 36 19.19 -12.99 -1.60
C ALA A 36 18.70 -12.78 -3.04
N SER A 37 17.45 -13.19 -3.29
CA SER A 37 16.77 -12.88 -4.54
C SER A 37 16.75 -11.37 -4.58
N VAL A 38 17.73 -10.81 -5.30
CA VAL A 38 17.76 -9.39 -5.60
C VAL A 38 16.48 -9.19 -6.38
N ALA A 39 15.50 -8.56 -5.74
CA ALA A 39 14.24 -8.20 -6.38
C ALA A 39 14.64 -7.56 -7.70
N SER A 40 14.32 -8.26 -8.79
CA SER A 40 14.65 -7.79 -10.12
C SER A 40 14.00 -6.42 -10.22
N THR A 41 14.83 -5.37 -10.19
CA THR A 41 14.38 -4.02 -10.47
C THR A 41 14.00 -4.08 -11.93
N THR A 42 12.72 -4.36 -12.17
CA THR A 42 12.17 -4.50 -13.50
C THR A 42 12.47 -3.18 -14.19
N ALA A 43 13.35 -3.25 -15.19
CA ALA A 43 13.68 -2.12 -16.05
C ALA A 43 12.37 -1.54 -16.59
N ALA A 44 12.27 -0.20 -16.57
CA ALA A 44 11.13 0.62 -16.99
C ALA A 44 10.14 -0.17 -17.84
N SER A 45 9.06 -0.61 -17.21
CA SER A 45 8.01 -1.33 -17.93
C SER A 45 7.34 -0.30 -18.82
N HIS A 46 7.67 -0.33 -20.11
CA HIS A 46 6.91 0.41 -21.10
C HIS A 46 5.44 0.07 -20.92
N LEU A 47 4.61 1.11 -20.82
CA LEU A 47 3.17 0.93 -20.69
C LEU A 47 2.65 0.06 -21.84
N ASP A 48 1.91 -0.99 -21.48
CA ASP A 48 1.10 -1.72 -22.45
C ASP A 48 -0.06 -0.83 -22.95
N ALA A 49 -0.83 -1.32 -23.93
CA ALA A 49 -1.93 -0.54 -24.49
C ALA A 49 -3.03 -0.17 -23.46
N ARG A 50 -3.12 -0.87 -22.33
CA ARG A 50 -4.04 -0.55 -21.24
C ARG A 50 -3.46 0.54 -20.34
N GLY A 51 -2.20 0.39 -19.94
CA GLY A 51 -1.45 1.39 -19.19
C GLY A 51 -1.39 2.73 -19.91
N LEU A 52 -1.23 2.74 -21.24
CA LEU A 52 -1.28 3.96 -22.04
C LEU A 52 -2.66 4.63 -21.98
N ARG A 53 -3.74 3.89 -22.19
CA ARG A 53 -5.11 4.43 -22.12
C ARG A 53 -5.44 4.97 -20.73
N TYR A 54 -5.01 4.27 -19.68
CA TYR A 54 -5.16 4.76 -18.31
C TYR A 54 -4.42 6.08 -18.09
N ARG A 55 -3.13 6.15 -18.46
CA ARG A 55 -2.34 7.38 -18.38
C ARG A 55 -2.96 8.54 -19.16
N GLU A 56 -3.44 8.27 -20.37
CA GLU A 56 -4.10 9.27 -21.22
C GLU A 56 -5.39 9.77 -20.60
N ALA A 57 -6.20 8.90 -19.99
CA ALA A 57 -7.41 9.30 -19.28
C ALA A 57 -7.11 10.22 -18.08
N LEU A 58 -6.04 9.95 -17.33
CA LEU A 58 -5.61 10.81 -16.23
C LEU A 58 -5.18 12.20 -16.74
N VAL A 59 -4.39 12.25 -17.82
CA VAL A 59 -3.95 13.50 -18.44
C VAL A 59 -5.14 14.28 -19.01
N ALA A 60 -6.09 13.60 -19.65
CA ALA A 60 -7.30 14.22 -20.18
C ALA A 60 -8.18 14.83 -19.07
N ALA A 61 -8.15 14.23 -17.87
CA ALA A 61 -8.80 14.78 -16.68
C ALA A 61 -8.02 15.94 -16.03
N GLY A 62 -6.84 16.30 -16.54
CA GLY A 62 -5.99 17.37 -15.99
C GLY A 62 -5.09 16.92 -14.84
N ILE A 63 -4.97 15.61 -14.59
CA ILE A 63 -4.00 15.06 -13.64
C ILE A 63 -2.64 14.92 -14.34
N PRO A 64 -1.54 15.45 -13.78
CA PRO A 64 -0.21 15.28 -14.34
C PRO A 64 0.12 13.80 -14.54
N ALA A 65 0.69 13.47 -15.69
CA ALA A 65 1.06 12.09 -16.01
C ALA A 65 2.09 11.57 -15.00
N PRO A 66 1.79 10.51 -14.23
CA PRO A 66 2.79 9.86 -13.40
C PRO A 66 3.87 9.19 -14.26
N PRO A 67 5.02 8.85 -13.66
CA PRO A 67 5.96 7.92 -14.27
C PRO A 67 5.29 6.58 -14.62
N ASP A 68 5.71 5.92 -15.69
CA ASP A 68 5.09 4.70 -16.20
C ASP A 68 4.96 3.59 -15.14
N ASP A 69 6.00 3.37 -14.33
CA ASP A 69 5.94 2.38 -13.24
C ASP A 69 4.89 2.74 -12.18
N THR A 70 4.67 4.03 -11.93
CA THR A 70 3.61 4.51 -11.02
C THR A 70 2.23 4.35 -11.63
N VAL A 71 2.08 4.60 -12.94
CA VAL A 71 0.83 4.35 -13.68
C VAL A 71 0.44 2.87 -13.55
N LEU A 72 1.38 1.95 -13.78
CA LEU A 72 1.13 0.52 -13.66
C LEU A 72 0.84 0.10 -12.21
N ALA A 73 1.63 0.57 -11.25
CA ALA A 73 1.41 0.23 -9.84
C ALA A 73 0.03 0.67 -9.36
N LEU A 74 -0.39 1.88 -9.74
CA LEU A 74 -1.68 2.43 -9.37
C LEU A 74 -2.83 1.64 -10.00
N ALA A 75 -2.77 1.41 -11.32
CA ALA A 75 -3.82 0.69 -12.04
C ALA A 75 -3.96 -0.76 -11.56
N ASN A 76 -2.84 -1.48 -11.39
CA ASN A 76 -2.85 -2.83 -10.85
C ASN A 76 -3.37 -2.88 -9.40
N GLY A 77 -3.00 -1.90 -8.57
CA GLY A 77 -3.47 -1.82 -7.19
C GLY A 77 -4.97 -1.56 -7.07
N ILE A 78 -5.55 -0.76 -7.97
CA ILE A 78 -6.99 -0.51 -8.04
C ILE A 78 -7.72 -1.77 -8.55
N CYS A 79 -7.33 -2.31 -9.70
CA CYS A 79 -7.98 -3.49 -10.26
C CYS A 79 -7.86 -4.73 -9.35
N GLY A 80 -6.74 -4.87 -8.62
CA GLY A 80 -6.58 -5.91 -7.61
C GLY A 80 -7.64 -5.81 -6.52
N GLN A 81 -7.79 -4.65 -5.90
CA GLN A 81 -8.80 -4.41 -4.85
C GLN A 81 -10.23 -4.61 -5.35
N LEU A 82 -10.54 -4.17 -6.58
CA LEU A 82 -11.84 -4.41 -7.21
C LEU A 82 -12.10 -5.90 -7.43
N SER A 83 -11.11 -6.65 -7.90
CA SER A 83 -11.22 -8.10 -8.09
C SER A 83 -11.41 -8.88 -6.78
N GLU A 84 -10.92 -8.33 -5.67
CA GLU A 84 -11.10 -8.86 -4.32
C GLU A 84 -12.46 -8.47 -3.71
N GLY A 85 -13.24 -7.62 -4.38
CA GLY A 85 -14.52 -7.12 -3.88
C GLY A 85 -14.40 -6.09 -2.76
N THR A 86 -13.27 -5.38 -2.70
CA THR A 86 -13.07 -4.26 -1.76
C THR A 86 -14.10 -3.18 -2.06
N ASP A 87 -14.70 -2.59 -1.02
CA ASP A 87 -15.68 -1.52 -1.20
C ASP A 87 -15.01 -0.25 -1.74
N GLU A 88 -15.74 0.47 -2.59
CA GLU A 88 -15.25 1.69 -3.24
C GLU A 88 -14.75 2.74 -2.24
N ALA A 89 -15.44 2.94 -1.12
CA ALA A 89 -15.03 3.92 -0.11
C ALA A 89 -13.66 3.59 0.50
N THR A 90 -13.39 2.30 0.74
CA THR A 90 -12.07 1.81 1.16
C THR A 90 -11.01 2.02 0.08
N ILE A 91 -11.33 1.75 -1.20
CA ILE A 91 -10.40 1.99 -2.32
C ILE A 91 -10.05 3.49 -2.39
N LEU A 92 -11.06 4.38 -2.34
CA LEU A 92 -10.86 5.83 -2.35
C LEU A 92 -10.03 6.30 -1.14
N ALA A 93 -10.23 5.71 0.04
CA ALA A 93 -9.41 6.00 1.22
C ALA A 93 -7.93 5.61 0.99
N HIS A 94 -7.67 4.48 0.33
CA HIS A 94 -6.31 4.06 -0.04
C HIS A 94 -5.69 4.96 -1.13
N LEU A 95 -6.51 5.53 -2.02
CA LEU A 95 -6.06 6.45 -3.08
C LEU A 95 -5.80 7.87 -2.56
N THR A 96 -6.42 8.26 -1.45
CA THR A 96 -6.36 9.63 -0.88
C THR A 96 -4.94 10.21 -0.77
N PRO A 97 -3.91 9.48 -0.28
CA PRO A 97 -2.56 10.04 -0.20
C PRO A 97 -1.97 10.44 -1.56
N MET A 98 -2.19 9.62 -2.59
CA MET A 98 -1.73 9.91 -3.96
C MET A 98 -2.56 11.02 -4.58
N ALA A 99 -3.87 10.98 -4.38
CA ALA A 99 -4.79 11.99 -4.88
C ALA A 99 -4.49 13.38 -4.28
N LYS A 100 -4.07 13.45 -3.02
CA LYS A 100 -3.66 14.69 -2.36
C LYS A 100 -2.41 15.28 -2.99
N PHE A 101 -1.44 14.43 -3.33
CA PHE A 101 -0.23 14.86 -4.03
C PHE A 101 -0.57 15.38 -5.43
N ALA A 102 -1.36 14.63 -6.17
CA ALA A 102 -1.77 15.00 -7.51
C ALA A 102 -2.63 16.27 -7.54
N SER A 103 -3.60 16.42 -6.65
CA SER A 103 -4.41 17.64 -6.56
C SER A 103 -3.56 18.87 -6.27
N ALA A 104 -2.54 18.74 -5.41
CA ALA A 104 -1.64 19.84 -5.07
C ALA A 104 -0.65 20.22 -6.19
N THR A 105 -0.39 19.30 -7.13
CA THR A 105 0.55 19.50 -8.24
C THR A 105 -0.13 19.68 -9.59
N SER A 106 -1.45 19.49 -9.65
CA SER A 106 -2.27 19.69 -10.85
C SER A 106 -2.83 21.11 -10.91
N ASP A 107 -2.98 21.63 -12.13
CA ASP A 107 -3.73 22.87 -12.40
C ASP A 107 -5.22 22.60 -12.66
N SER A 108 -5.71 21.40 -12.34
CA SER A 108 -7.09 20.96 -12.64
C SER A 108 -8.17 21.65 -11.80
N GLY A 109 -7.79 22.23 -10.67
CA GLY A 109 -8.74 22.75 -9.67
C GLY A 109 -9.55 21.68 -8.93
N MET A 110 -9.23 20.39 -9.13
CA MET A 110 -9.92 19.28 -8.47
C MET A 110 -9.53 19.15 -7.00
N THR A 111 -10.50 18.75 -6.16
CA THR A 111 -10.23 18.33 -4.79
C THR A 111 -9.51 16.99 -4.74
N THR A 112 -8.93 16.66 -3.60
CA THR A 112 -8.30 15.35 -3.37
C THR A 112 -9.28 14.19 -3.61
N GLU A 113 -10.52 14.33 -3.17
CA GLU A 113 -11.57 13.32 -3.34
C GLU A 113 -11.92 13.14 -4.82
N GLN A 114 -12.02 14.23 -5.57
CA GLN A 114 -12.27 14.19 -7.01
C GLN A 114 -11.13 13.51 -7.76
N VAL A 115 -9.88 13.80 -7.42
CA VAL A 115 -8.72 13.13 -8.02
C VAL A 115 -8.71 11.63 -7.68
N ALA A 116 -9.06 11.25 -6.45
CA ALA A 116 -9.18 9.84 -6.07
C ALA A 116 -10.26 9.12 -6.89
N GLN A 117 -11.41 9.78 -7.11
CA GLN A 117 -12.46 9.23 -7.96
C GLN A 117 -11.98 9.05 -9.40
N VAL A 118 -11.29 10.05 -9.98
CA VAL A 118 -10.74 9.95 -11.34
C VAL A 118 -9.76 8.80 -11.47
N TYR A 119 -8.92 8.55 -10.46
CA TYR A 119 -8.02 7.39 -10.49
C TYR A 119 -8.76 6.06 -10.57
N LEU A 120 -9.83 5.92 -9.78
CA LEU A 120 -10.67 4.73 -9.76
C LEU A 120 -11.44 4.56 -11.08
N ASP A 121 -12.23 5.56 -11.46
CA ASP A 121 -13.06 5.53 -12.67
C ASP A 121 -12.22 5.28 -13.93
N ALA A 122 -11.05 5.91 -14.03
CA ALA A 122 -10.17 5.72 -15.19
C ALA A 122 -9.56 4.32 -15.22
N ALA A 123 -9.24 3.73 -14.06
CA ALA A 123 -8.69 2.38 -13.99
C ALA A 123 -9.75 1.36 -14.39
N GLU A 124 -10.97 1.49 -13.87
CA GLU A 124 -12.11 0.64 -14.22
C GLU A 124 -12.44 0.70 -15.70
N ALA A 125 -12.43 1.88 -16.31
CA ALA A 125 -12.82 2.05 -17.70
C ALA A 125 -11.74 1.65 -18.72
N ASN A 126 -10.46 1.72 -18.36
CA ASN A 126 -9.36 1.66 -19.34
C ASN A 126 -8.29 0.61 -19.07
N TYR A 127 -8.24 0.05 -17.86
CA TYR A 127 -7.15 -0.83 -17.45
C TYR A 127 -7.63 -2.19 -16.93
N CYS A 128 -8.61 -2.17 -16.04
CA CYS A 128 -9.40 -3.36 -15.76
C CYS A 128 -10.17 -3.75 -17.05
#